data_AF-A0A1Y1LQ83-F1
#
_entry.id   AF-A0A1Y1LQ83-F1
#
_cell.length_a   1.000
_cell.length_b   1.000
_cell.length_c   1.000
_cell.angle_alpha   90.00
_cell.angle_beta   90.00
_cell.angle_gamma   90.00
#
_symmetry.space_group_name_H-M   'P 1'
#
loop_
_entity.id
_entity.type
_entity.pdbx_description
1 polymer ?
#
loop_
_entity_poly.entity_id
_entity_poly.type
_entity_poly.pdbx_seq_one_letter_code
_entity_poly.pdbx_strand_id
1 'polypeptide(L)'
;IGALSLPDMDSELYKSDNLHPRENANIISILTFWYAWPVFLKNRKTELEVSDLHKTLSSHNSKRLGDQIEELWRLETAKALKWNRKPSLARVLLKMFGVQITGNLIVTMLAELGAVLSQPILLGELLGYYSSQRSKSYLYAIGLILCTAFSCLTTTPTTLRYMEIGMKVRVACTSLIYRKAIRLSKTGLGKTTVGQMINLASNDVARFDVFCQFATYLLTTPLQVIIGSYLMYKEVGISAICGVAVIIFYIPIQLFSSKIVAK
;
A
#
# COMPACT_ATOMS: atom_id res chain seq x y z
N ILE A 1 30.85 -7.78 32.48
CA ILE A 1 30.49 -7.94 31.05
C ILE A 1 29.77 -6.66 30.67
N GLY A 2 30.48 -5.76 29.98
CA GLY A 2 30.07 -4.39 29.77
C GLY A 2 28.78 -4.30 28.96
N ALA A 3 27.82 -3.55 29.47
CA ALA A 3 26.74 -3.04 28.66
C ALA A 3 27.39 -2.15 27.60
N LEU A 4 27.40 -2.62 26.35
CA LEU A 4 27.53 -1.74 25.20
C LEU A 4 26.34 -0.78 25.31
N SER A 5 26.60 0.44 25.80
CA SER A 5 25.64 1.53 25.73
C SER A 5 25.41 1.79 24.25
N LEU A 6 24.32 1.23 23.71
CA LEU A 6 23.77 1.71 22.45
C LEU A 6 23.68 3.24 22.58
N PRO A 7 24.24 4.02 21.64
CA PRO A 7 24.00 5.45 21.61
C PRO A 7 22.50 5.66 21.70
N ASP A 8 22.04 6.64 22.50
CA ASP A 8 20.62 7.01 22.62
C ASP A 8 20.13 7.51 21.24
N MET A 9 19.80 6.55 20.37
CA MET A 9 19.45 6.72 18.96
C MET A 9 18.18 7.58 18.83
N ASP A 10 17.27 7.44 19.80
CA ASP A 10 16.10 8.29 19.92
C ASP A 10 16.49 9.75 20.24
N SER A 11 17.49 9.98 21.10
CA SER A 11 17.90 11.34 21.49
C SER A 11 18.52 12.14 20.34
N GLU A 12 19.26 11.50 19.45
CA GLU A 12 19.86 12.17 18.28
C GLU A 12 18.82 12.47 17.19
N LEU A 13 17.88 11.56 16.96
CA LEU A 13 16.76 11.78 16.04
C LEU A 13 15.82 12.92 16.51
N TYR A 14 15.64 13.06 17.83
CA TYR A 14 14.86 14.16 18.42
C TYR A 14 15.60 15.51 18.38
N LYS A 15 16.94 15.52 18.41
CA LYS A 15 17.80 16.72 18.30
C LYS A 15 17.85 17.30 16.87
N SER A 16 17.65 16.47 15.85
CA SER A 16 17.54 16.89 14.45
C SER A 16 16.20 17.60 14.20
N ASP A 17 16.21 18.91 13.97
CA ASP A 17 15.02 19.70 13.56
C ASP A 17 14.68 19.54 12.06
N ASN A 18 15.23 18.52 11.40
CA ASN A 18 14.99 18.26 9.99
C ASN A 18 13.57 17.71 9.79
N LEU A 19 12.63 18.61 9.52
CA LEU A 19 11.27 18.30 9.08
C LEU A 19 11.30 17.47 7.80
N HIS A 20 10.34 16.56 7.64
CA HIS A 20 10.27 15.73 6.45
C HIS A 20 10.08 16.60 5.19
N PRO A 21 10.90 16.46 4.12
CA PRO A 21 10.85 17.34 2.95
C PRO A 21 9.48 17.35 2.25
N ARG A 22 8.72 16.26 2.42
CA ARG A 22 7.35 16.12 1.94
C ARG A 22 6.34 17.06 2.60
N GLU A 23 6.55 17.53 3.83
CA GLU A 23 5.59 18.42 4.51
C GLU A 23 5.50 19.79 3.83
N ASN A 24 6.61 20.28 3.27
CA ASN A 24 6.69 21.56 2.55
C ASN A 24 6.68 21.41 1.02
N ALA A 25 6.46 20.19 0.50
CA ALA A 25 6.55 19.92 -0.93
C ALA A 25 5.26 20.29 -1.67
N ASN A 26 5.40 20.94 -2.83
CA ASN A 26 4.28 21.19 -3.74
C ASN A 26 3.74 19.88 -4.36
N ILE A 27 2.52 19.92 -4.88
CA ILE A 27 1.83 18.74 -5.46
C ILE A 27 2.68 18.05 -6.54
N ILE A 28 3.33 18.82 -7.42
CA ILE A 28 4.20 18.25 -8.47
C ILE A 28 5.36 17.48 -7.84
N SER A 29 6.04 18.08 -6.85
CA SER A 29 7.14 17.44 -6.13
C SER A 29 6.69 16.17 -5.39
N ILE A 30 5.46 16.15 -4.87
CA ILE A 30 4.86 14.96 -4.24
C ILE A 30 4.59 13.86 -5.27
N LEU A 31 4.02 14.20 -6.43
CA LEU A 31 3.68 13.24 -7.48
C LEU A 31 4.92 12.64 -8.16
N THR A 32 5.98 13.44 -8.35
CA THR A 32 7.23 13.00 -9.00
C THR A 32 8.29 12.54 -8.00
N PHE A 33 7.99 12.55 -6.69
CA PHE A 33 8.93 12.22 -5.61
C PHE A 33 10.19 13.11 -5.56
N TRP A 34 10.12 14.31 -6.14
CA TRP A 34 11.27 15.21 -6.24
C TRP A 34 11.82 15.63 -4.87
N TYR A 35 10.96 15.70 -3.85
CA TYR A 35 11.36 16.01 -2.47
C TYR A 35 12.38 15.03 -1.89
N ALA A 36 12.47 13.80 -2.40
CA ALA A 36 13.43 12.80 -1.94
C ALA A 36 14.81 12.94 -2.62
N TRP A 37 14.89 13.65 -3.75
CA TRP A 37 16.11 13.80 -4.55
C TRP A 37 17.32 14.34 -3.76
N PRO A 38 17.19 15.35 -2.88
CA PRO A 38 18.32 15.85 -2.10
C PRO A 38 18.98 14.79 -1.21
N VAL A 39 18.19 13.86 -0.66
CA VAL A 39 18.70 12.77 0.19
C VAL A 39 19.56 11.80 -0.62
N PHE A 40 19.10 11.43 -1.82
CA PHE A 40 19.87 10.57 -2.72
C PHE A 40 21.18 11.22 -3.17
N LEU A 41 21.16 12.52 -3.46
CA LEU A 41 22.38 13.25 -3.82
C LEU A 41 23.37 13.34 -2.65
N LYS A 42 22.89 13.48 -1.42
CA LYS A 42 23.74 13.48 -0.22
C LYS A 42 24.41 12.13 -0.02
N ASN A 43 23.64 11.03 -0.10
CA ASN A 43 24.18 9.67 0.01
C ASN A 43 25.28 9.35 -1.02
N ARG A 44 25.23 9.99 -2.20
CA ARG A 44 26.27 9.82 -3.23
C ARG A 44 27.62 10.43 -2.83
N LYS A 45 27.64 11.41 -1.92
CA LYS A 45 28.83 12.16 -1.51
C LYS A 45 29.35 11.74 -0.14
N THR A 46 28.45 11.39 0.77
CA THR A 46 28.73 11.05 2.16
C THR A 46 27.81 9.90 2.57
N GLU A 47 28.33 8.94 3.33
CA GLU A 47 27.52 7.90 3.93
C GLU A 47 26.46 8.53 4.84
N LEU A 48 25.22 8.03 4.76
CA LEU A 48 24.10 8.56 5.54
C LEU A 48 24.19 8.05 6.98
N GLU A 49 24.24 8.99 7.93
CA GLU A 49 24.15 8.69 9.36
C GLU A 49 22.71 8.86 9.88
N VAL A 50 22.44 8.34 11.09
CA VAL A 50 21.12 8.46 11.73
C VAL A 50 20.72 9.92 11.96
N SER A 51 21.69 10.78 12.22
CA SER A 51 21.53 12.23 12.39
C SER A 51 20.99 12.93 11.12
N ASP A 52 21.23 12.34 9.94
CA ASP A 52 20.78 12.84 8.64
C ASP A 52 19.34 12.44 8.30
N LEU A 53 18.73 11.56 9.10
CA LEU A 53 17.36 11.14 8.91
C LEU A 53 16.39 12.27 9.30
N HIS A 54 15.35 12.41 8.50
CA HIS A 54 14.28 13.35 8.76
C HIS A 54 13.32 12.80 9.82
N LYS A 55 12.70 13.70 10.58
CA LYS A 55 11.57 13.36 11.45
C LYS A 55 10.46 12.72 10.61
N THR A 56 9.73 11.77 11.19
CA THR A 56 8.56 11.17 10.54
C THR A 56 7.52 12.24 10.22
N LEU A 57 6.75 12.08 9.14
CA LEU A 57 5.58 12.94 8.90
C LEU A 57 4.71 13.00 10.15
N SER A 58 4.15 14.17 10.43
CA SER A 58 3.17 14.39 11.50
C SER A 58 2.00 13.38 11.46
N SER A 59 1.58 12.99 10.25
CA SER A 59 0.53 11.97 10.03
C SER A 59 0.97 10.53 10.35
N HIS A 60 2.27 10.27 10.52
CA HIS A 60 2.87 8.96 10.81
C HIS A 60 3.26 8.83 12.29
N ASN A 61 2.96 9.84 13.11
CA ASN A 61 3.31 9.85 14.52
C ASN A 61 2.63 8.71 15.30
N SER A 62 3.43 7.91 15.99
CA SER A 62 2.98 6.70 16.70
C SER A 62 2.06 7.01 17.89
N LYS A 63 2.29 8.11 18.61
CA LYS A 63 1.44 8.53 19.73
C LYS A 63 0.04 8.86 19.23
N ARG A 64 -0.06 9.70 18.19
CA ARG A 64 -1.34 10.08 17.57
C ARG A 64 -2.11 8.86 17.06
N LEU A 65 -1.46 7.98 16.30
CA LEU A 65 -2.09 6.76 15.77
C LEU A 65 -2.53 5.81 16.90
N GLY A 66 -1.68 5.65 17.93
CA GLY A 66 -1.98 4.83 19.10
C GLY A 66 -3.15 5.35 19.93
N ASP A 67 -3.25 6.66 20.14
CA ASP A 67 -4.34 7.28 20.88
C ASP A 67 -5.67 7.14 20.12
N GLN A 68 -5.66 7.40 18.82
CA GLN A 68 -6.85 7.29 17.98
C GLN A 68 -7.38 5.85 17.90
N ILE A 69 -6.51 4.84 17.73
CA ILE A 69 -6.97 3.44 17.67
C ILE A 69 -7.47 2.95 19.04
N GLU A 70 -6.88 3.39 20.15
CA GLU A 70 -7.35 3.04 21.49
C GLU A 70 -8.76 3.61 21.75
N GLU A 71 -9.00 4.86 21.37
CA GLU A 71 -10.33 5.48 21.47
C GLU A 71 -11.37 4.72 20.64
N LEU A 72 -11.06 4.45 19.36
CA LEU A 72 -11.97 3.71 18.48
C LEU A 72 -12.21 2.27 18.98
N TRP A 73 -11.19 1.62 19.55
CA TRP A 73 -11.34 0.31 20.16
C TRP A 73 -12.26 0.34 21.37
N ARG A 74 -12.14 1.33 22.26
CA ARG A 74 -13.06 1.51 23.40
C ARG A 74 -14.50 1.69 22.92
N LEU A 75 -14.73 2.53 21.91
CA LEU A 75 -16.07 2.72 21.33
C LEU A 75 -16.62 1.43 20.73
N GLU A 76 -15.80 0.65 20.04
CA GLU A 76 -16.21 -0.65 19.47
C GLU A 76 -16.55 -1.66 20.58
N THR A 77 -15.77 -1.73 21.66
CA THR A 77 -16.06 -2.62 22.79
C THR A 77 -17.35 -2.26 23.52
N ALA A 78 -17.60 -0.96 23.75
CA ALA A 78 -18.85 -0.49 24.36
C ALA A 78 -20.07 -0.81 23.47
N LYS A 79 -19.95 -0.60 22.15
CA LYS A 79 -20.99 -1.02 21.19
C LYS A 79 -21.15 -2.54 21.14
N ALA A 80 -20.06 -3.29 21.17
CA ALA A 80 -20.11 -4.74 21.16
C ALA A 80 -20.89 -5.29 22.35
N LEU A 81 -20.67 -4.73 23.54
CA LEU A 81 -21.41 -5.04 24.75
C LEU A 81 -22.90 -4.68 24.64
N LYS A 82 -23.23 -3.46 24.21
CA LYS A 82 -24.62 -2.99 24.06
C LYS A 82 -25.43 -3.84 23.09
N TRP A 83 -24.81 -4.31 22.01
CA TRP A 83 -25.46 -5.06 20.94
C TRP A 83 -25.23 -6.58 21.04
N ASN A 84 -24.76 -7.07 22.19
CA ASN A 84 -24.44 -8.48 22.46
C ASN A 84 -23.67 -9.19 21.32
N ARG A 85 -22.64 -8.51 20.78
CA ARG A 85 -21.81 -9.00 19.67
C ARG A 85 -20.35 -9.00 20.06
N LYS A 86 -19.52 -9.75 19.33
CA LYS A 86 -18.06 -9.71 19.54
C LYS A 86 -17.46 -8.40 18.96
N PRO A 87 -16.54 -7.73 19.67
CA PRO A 87 -15.81 -6.58 19.12
C PRO A 87 -14.90 -7.04 17.98
N SER A 88 -14.72 -6.19 16.95
CA SER A 88 -13.94 -6.54 15.77
C SER A 88 -12.88 -5.48 15.45
N LEU A 89 -11.61 -5.89 15.43
CA LEU A 89 -10.50 -5.01 15.04
C LEU A 89 -10.62 -4.55 13.59
N ALA A 90 -11.09 -5.42 12.70
CA ALA A 90 -11.33 -5.07 11.30
C ALA A 90 -12.28 -3.88 11.16
N ARG A 91 -13.36 -3.81 11.95
CA ARG A 91 -14.28 -2.66 11.96
C ARG A 91 -13.60 -1.38 12.43
N VAL A 92 -12.73 -1.46 13.43
CA VAL A 92 -11.95 -0.31 13.93
C VAL A 92 -10.99 0.18 12.86
N LEU A 93 -10.24 -0.71 12.22
CA LEU A 93 -9.29 -0.37 11.16
C LEU A 93 -10.01 0.21 9.93
N LEU A 94 -11.13 -0.38 9.52
CA LEU A 94 -11.96 0.16 8.44
C LEU A 94 -12.53 1.54 8.77
N LYS A 95 -12.94 1.78 10.03
CA LYS A 95 -13.39 3.12 10.44
C LYS A 95 -12.25 4.14 10.45
N MET A 96 -11.04 3.72 10.80
CA MET A 96 -9.87 4.58 10.92
C MET A 96 -9.24 4.93 9.56
N PHE A 97 -9.09 3.95 8.67
CA PHE A 97 -8.37 4.09 7.40
C PHE A 97 -9.25 3.92 6.16
N GLY A 98 -10.51 3.49 6.31
CA GLY A 98 -11.38 3.14 5.18
C GLY A 98 -11.62 4.29 4.21
N VAL A 99 -11.77 5.52 4.69
CA VAL A 99 -11.92 6.68 3.79
C VAL A 99 -10.68 6.89 2.91
N GLN A 100 -9.48 6.71 3.48
CA GLN A 100 -8.23 6.81 2.73
C GLN A 100 -8.08 5.65 1.75
N ILE A 101 -8.42 4.43 2.16
CA ILE A 101 -8.38 3.24 1.30
C ILE A 101 -9.34 3.39 0.13
N THR A 102 -10.61 3.73 0.39
CA THR A 102 -11.63 3.89 -0.65
C THR A 102 -11.31 5.05 -1.59
N GLY A 103 -10.82 6.18 -1.07
CA GLY A 103 -10.40 7.31 -1.90
C GLY A 103 -9.27 6.94 -2.86
N ASN A 104 -8.23 6.27 -2.36
CA ASN A 104 -7.15 5.78 -3.22
C ASN A 104 -7.66 4.71 -4.21
N LEU A 105 -8.57 3.82 -3.80
CA LEU A 105 -9.14 2.79 -4.66
C LEU A 105 -9.87 3.38 -5.85
N ILE A 106 -10.67 4.44 -5.63
CA ILE A 106 -11.37 5.13 -6.73
C ILE A 106 -10.37 5.74 -7.71
N VAL A 107 -9.31 6.39 -7.22
CA VAL A 107 -8.27 6.97 -8.09
C VAL A 107 -7.55 5.88 -8.89
N THR A 108 -7.17 4.78 -8.24
CA THR A 108 -6.54 3.62 -8.91
C THR A 108 -7.47 3.04 -9.98
N MET A 109 -8.75 2.84 -9.68
CA MET A 109 -9.73 2.31 -10.63
C MET A 109 -9.90 3.20 -11.85
N LEU A 110 -10.02 4.53 -11.65
CA LEU A 110 -10.13 5.48 -12.76
C LEU A 110 -8.87 5.48 -13.64
N ALA A 111 -7.68 5.39 -13.03
CA ALA A 111 -6.43 5.35 -13.76
C ALA A 111 -6.23 4.04 -14.54
N GLU A 112 -6.48 2.89 -13.90
CA GLU A 112 -6.32 1.57 -14.53
C GLU A 112 -7.35 1.37 -15.66
N LEU A 113 -8.62 1.68 -15.41
CA LEU A 113 -9.66 1.49 -16.42
C LEU A 113 -9.55 2.51 -17.56
N GLY A 114 -9.19 3.76 -17.26
CA GLY A 114 -9.10 4.82 -18.26
C GLY A 114 -7.82 4.74 -19.08
N ALA A 115 -6.66 4.74 -18.43
CA ALA A 115 -5.39 4.91 -19.13
C ALA A 115 -4.71 3.58 -19.48
N VAL A 116 -4.74 2.56 -18.60
CA VAL A 116 -4.06 1.28 -18.88
C VAL A 116 -4.80 0.48 -19.95
N LEU A 117 -6.14 0.39 -19.86
CA LEU A 117 -6.93 -0.31 -20.89
C LEU A 117 -6.96 0.39 -22.24
N SER A 118 -6.71 1.70 -22.29
CA SER A 118 -6.60 2.45 -23.55
C SER A 118 -5.28 2.18 -24.28
N GLN A 119 -4.21 1.77 -23.58
CA GLN A 119 -2.90 1.57 -24.20
C GLN A 119 -2.91 0.50 -25.31
N PRO A 120 -3.48 -0.71 -25.12
CA PRO A 120 -3.56 -1.71 -26.19
C PRO A 120 -4.36 -1.22 -27.41
N ILE A 121 -5.45 -0.47 -27.19
CA ILE A 121 -6.29 0.07 -28.26
C ILE A 121 -5.49 1.10 -29.08
N LEU A 122 -4.85 2.06 -28.40
CA LEU A 122 -4.02 3.08 -29.05
C LEU A 122 -2.84 2.46 -29.80
N LEU A 123 -2.25 1.39 -29.26
CA LEU A 123 -1.18 0.65 -29.92
C LEU A 123 -1.70 -0.08 -31.17
N GLY A 124 -2.85 -0.72 -31.10
CA GLY A 124 -3.48 -1.38 -32.25
C GLY A 124 -3.75 -0.41 -33.40
N GLU A 125 -4.35 0.75 -33.09
CA GLU A 125 -4.61 1.80 -34.08
C GLU A 125 -3.32 2.42 -34.64
N LEU A 126 -2.32 2.64 -33.79
CA LEU A 126 -1.00 3.10 -34.22
C LEU A 126 -0.38 2.15 -35.26
N LEU A 127 -0.43 0.85 -35.00
CA LEU A 127 0.09 -0.17 -35.93
C LEU A 127 -0.73 -0.24 -37.23
N GLY A 128 -2.06 -0.10 -37.15
CA GLY A 128 -2.95 -0.12 -38.30
C GLY A 128 -2.74 1.06 -39.27
N TYR A 129 -2.45 2.26 -38.77
CA TYR A 129 -2.23 3.45 -39.59
C TYR A 129 -0.77 3.73 -39.96
N TYR A 130 0.18 2.94 -39.44
CA TYR A 130 1.61 3.19 -39.53
C TYR A 130 2.10 3.45 -40.97
N SER A 131 1.66 2.63 -41.92
CA SER A 131 2.03 2.74 -43.33
C SER A 131 1.13 3.67 -44.14
N SER A 132 -0.13 3.83 -43.71
CA SER A 132 -1.20 4.41 -44.53
C SER A 132 -1.38 5.90 -44.29
N GLN A 133 -1.28 6.37 -43.04
CA GLN A 133 -1.54 7.76 -42.70
C GLN A 133 -0.66 8.22 -41.53
N ARG A 134 0.47 8.87 -41.87
CA ARG A 134 1.47 9.35 -40.90
C ARG A 134 0.89 10.28 -39.83
N SER A 135 0.00 11.20 -40.20
CA SER A 135 -0.60 12.17 -39.26
C SER A 135 -1.42 11.49 -38.15
N LYS A 136 -2.26 10.52 -38.49
CA LYS A 136 -3.03 9.74 -37.51
C LYS A 136 -2.14 8.87 -36.65
N SER A 137 -1.10 8.28 -37.23
CA SER A 137 -0.10 7.49 -36.49
C SER A 137 0.58 8.33 -35.41
N TYR A 138 1.00 9.56 -35.73
CA TYR A 138 1.57 10.45 -34.71
C TYR A 138 0.57 10.80 -33.61
N LEU A 139 -0.71 10.99 -33.93
CA LEU A 139 -1.76 11.25 -32.94
C LEU A 139 -1.90 10.07 -31.95
N TYR A 140 -2.00 8.83 -32.44
CA TYR A 140 -2.10 7.64 -31.59
C TYR A 140 -0.84 7.40 -30.77
N ALA A 141 0.35 7.67 -31.34
CA ALA A 141 1.61 7.60 -30.60
C ALA A 141 1.68 8.62 -29.45
N ILE A 142 1.28 9.87 -29.69
CA ILE A 142 1.20 10.90 -28.65
C ILE A 142 0.18 10.48 -27.58
N GLY A 143 -0.99 10.00 -27.97
CA GLY A 143 -2.00 9.46 -27.05
C GLY A 143 -1.44 8.35 -26.17
N LEU A 144 -0.70 7.40 -26.76
CA LEU A 144 -0.08 6.29 -26.04
C LEU A 144 0.96 6.79 -25.01
N ILE A 145 1.80 7.76 -25.40
CA ILE A 145 2.77 8.38 -24.48
C ILE A 145 2.06 9.08 -23.32
N LEU A 146 1.00 9.85 -23.60
CA LEU A 146 0.23 10.55 -22.57
C LEU A 146 -0.48 9.57 -21.62
N CYS A 147 -1.11 8.51 -22.14
CA CYS A 147 -1.72 7.47 -21.31
C CYS A 147 -0.68 6.76 -20.44
N THR A 148 0.50 6.47 -20.98
CA THR A 148 1.59 5.83 -20.24
C THR A 148 2.12 6.75 -19.13
N ALA A 149 2.37 8.03 -19.45
CA ALA A 149 2.82 9.02 -18.48
C ALA A 149 1.79 9.22 -17.35
N PHE A 150 0.50 9.35 -17.70
CA PHE A 150 -0.59 9.45 -16.74
C PHE A 150 -0.68 8.21 -15.83
N SER A 151 -0.55 7.01 -16.42
CA SER A 151 -0.55 5.75 -15.65
C SER A 151 0.63 5.70 -14.66
N CYS A 152 1.81 6.15 -15.07
CA CYS A 152 2.99 6.21 -14.19
C CYS A 152 2.80 7.21 -13.04
N LEU A 153 2.28 8.40 -13.34
CA LEU A 153 2.01 9.48 -12.39
C LEU A 153 0.90 9.15 -11.38
N THR A 154 0.06 8.15 -11.66
CA THR A 154 -1.02 7.71 -10.78
C THR A 154 -0.67 6.43 -10.03
N THR A 155 -0.12 5.43 -10.70
CA THR A 155 0.20 4.11 -10.12
C THR A 155 1.30 4.19 -9.07
N THR A 156 2.37 4.96 -9.32
CA THR A 156 3.50 5.04 -8.38
C THR A 156 3.10 5.73 -7.06
N PRO A 157 2.46 6.92 -7.08
CA PRO A 157 1.99 7.55 -5.85
C PRO A 157 0.94 6.74 -5.11
N THR A 158 -0.04 6.15 -5.80
CA THR A 158 -1.07 5.32 -5.14
C THR A 158 -0.48 4.08 -4.49
N THR A 159 0.50 3.42 -5.11
CA THR A 159 1.25 2.31 -4.51
C THR A 159 1.92 2.72 -3.21
N LEU A 160 2.62 3.86 -3.19
CA LEU A 160 3.20 4.38 -1.95
C LEU A 160 2.12 4.69 -0.90
N ARG A 161 0.97 5.26 -1.30
CA ARG A 161 -0.13 5.53 -0.36
C ARG A 161 -0.67 4.25 0.28
N TYR A 162 -0.79 3.14 -0.46
CA TYR A 162 -1.21 1.87 0.12
C TYR A 162 -0.18 1.33 1.12
N MET A 163 1.12 1.40 0.80
CA MET A 163 2.19 1.02 1.73
C MET A 163 2.19 1.91 2.99
N GLU A 164 1.95 3.21 2.85
CA GLU A 164 1.82 4.14 3.98
C GLU A 164 0.65 3.79 4.89
N ILE A 165 -0.50 3.43 4.31
CA ILE A 165 -1.67 3.00 5.09
C ILE A 165 -1.37 1.69 5.83
N GLY A 166 -0.74 0.71 5.16
CA GLY A 166 -0.29 -0.54 5.78
C GLY A 166 0.64 -0.30 6.97
N MET A 167 1.64 0.56 6.79
CA MET A 167 2.56 0.98 7.86
C MET A 167 1.81 1.66 9.02
N LYS A 168 0.83 2.53 8.75
CA LYS A 168 0.03 3.18 9.79
C LYS A 168 -0.83 2.18 10.57
N VAL A 169 -1.43 1.20 9.89
CA VAL A 169 -2.14 0.08 10.52
C VAL A 169 -1.19 -0.67 11.43
N ARG A 170 0.03 -0.96 10.97
CA ARG A 170 1.05 -1.65 11.77
C ARG A 170 1.38 -0.87 13.05
N VAL A 171 1.73 0.41 12.92
CA VAL A 171 2.05 1.27 14.07
C VAL A 171 0.90 1.34 15.07
N ALA A 172 -0.34 1.51 14.58
CA ALA A 172 -1.52 1.57 15.43
C ALA A 172 -1.76 0.26 16.19
N CYS A 173 -1.73 -0.88 15.49
CA CYS A 173 -1.89 -2.21 16.08
C CYS A 173 -0.79 -2.52 17.12
N THR A 174 0.47 -2.23 16.79
CA THR A 174 1.59 -2.41 17.72
C THR A 174 1.43 -1.55 18.97
N SER A 175 0.99 -0.30 18.84
CA SER A 175 0.68 0.56 20.00
C SER A 175 -0.44 -0.03 20.88
N LEU A 176 -1.50 -0.54 20.25
CA LEU A 176 -2.63 -1.17 20.96
C LEU A 176 -2.19 -2.44 21.71
N ILE A 177 -1.38 -3.29 21.08
CA ILE A 177 -0.79 -4.50 21.68
C ILE A 177 0.08 -4.13 22.88
N TYR A 178 0.99 -3.17 22.70
CA TYR A 178 1.89 -2.72 23.77
C TYR A 178 1.13 -2.19 24.98
N ARG A 179 0.16 -1.28 24.76
CA ARG A 179 -0.69 -0.73 25.84
C ARG A 179 -1.52 -1.81 26.54
N LYS A 180 -1.93 -2.85 25.82
CA LYS A 180 -2.65 -3.98 26.42
C LYS A 180 -1.72 -4.88 27.23
N ALA A 181 -0.51 -5.13 26.75
CA ALA A 181 0.50 -5.96 27.42
C ALA A 181 0.88 -5.39 28.79
N ILE A 182 1.12 -4.07 28.88
CA ILE A 182 1.49 -3.41 30.14
C ILE A 182 0.35 -3.37 31.18
N ARG A 183 -0.91 -3.54 30.76
CA ARG A 183 -2.10 -3.54 31.63
C ARG A 183 -2.59 -4.94 32.01
N LEU A 184 -1.98 -6.01 31.47
CA LEU A 184 -2.42 -7.38 31.71
C LEU A 184 -1.90 -7.88 33.07
N SER A 185 -2.78 -8.44 33.90
CA SER A 185 -2.36 -9.06 35.18
C SER A 185 -1.56 -10.35 34.92
N LYS A 186 -0.71 -10.75 35.89
CA LYS A 186 0.10 -11.98 35.81
C LYS A 186 -0.72 -13.25 35.50
N THR A 187 -1.99 -13.30 35.92
CA THR A 187 -2.94 -14.40 35.67
C THR A 187 -3.42 -14.47 34.21
N GLY A 188 -3.55 -13.34 33.52
CA GLY A 188 -3.84 -13.30 32.09
C GLY A 188 -2.60 -13.61 31.22
N LEU A 189 -1.41 -13.27 31.73
CA LEU A 189 -0.12 -13.55 31.09
C LEU A 189 0.23 -15.05 31.08
N GLY A 190 -0.32 -15.84 32.00
CA GLY A 190 -0.10 -17.29 32.05
C GLY A 190 -0.60 -18.06 30.81
N LYS A 191 -1.45 -17.44 29.97
CA LYS A 191 -1.96 -18.03 28.72
C LYS A 191 -1.25 -17.53 27.45
N THR A 192 -0.52 -16.42 27.53
CA THR A 192 0.18 -15.82 26.39
C THR A 192 1.57 -15.38 26.82
N THR A 193 2.61 -16.04 26.29
CA THR A 193 4.00 -15.74 26.64
C THR A 193 4.41 -14.35 26.12
N VAL A 194 5.39 -13.73 26.79
CA VAL A 194 6.00 -12.48 26.31
C VAL A 194 6.54 -12.64 24.88
N GLY A 195 7.12 -13.80 24.56
CA GLY A 195 7.59 -14.12 23.19
C GLY A 195 6.46 -14.14 22.16
N GLN A 196 5.29 -14.71 22.49
CA GLN A 196 4.12 -14.66 21.58
C GLN A 196 3.62 -13.23 21.35
N MET A 197 3.66 -12.36 22.36
CA MET A 197 3.28 -10.96 22.19
C MET A 197 4.28 -10.19 21.31
N ILE A 198 5.59 -10.45 21.49
CA ILE A 198 6.62 -9.87 20.63
C ILE A 198 6.44 -10.36 19.18
N ASN A 199 6.22 -11.65 18.97
CA ASN A 199 5.98 -12.19 17.63
C ASN A 199 4.73 -11.57 16.98
N LEU A 200 3.64 -11.40 17.75
CA LEU A 200 2.44 -10.73 17.27
C LEU A 200 2.75 -9.28 16.83
N ALA A 201 3.47 -8.52 17.66
CA ALA A 201 3.81 -7.13 17.40
C ALA A 201 4.83 -6.92 16.25
N SER A 202 5.71 -7.90 16.03
CA SER A 202 6.82 -7.81 15.07
C SER A 202 6.56 -8.52 13.74
N ASN A 203 5.95 -9.71 13.75
CA ASN A 203 5.77 -10.55 12.55
C ASN A 203 4.34 -10.51 12.01
N ASP A 204 3.34 -10.75 12.86
CA ASP A 204 1.94 -10.84 12.38
C ASP A 204 1.44 -9.49 11.86
N VAL A 205 1.73 -8.42 12.60
CA VAL A 205 1.28 -7.08 12.23
C VAL A 205 2.07 -6.53 11.02
N ALA A 206 3.31 -6.96 10.79
CA ALA A 206 4.08 -6.56 9.61
C ALA A 206 3.43 -6.97 8.28
N ARG A 207 2.60 -8.02 8.28
CA ARG A 207 1.84 -8.44 7.09
C ARG A 207 0.87 -7.36 6.59
N PHE A 208 0.46 -6.42 7.45
CA PHE A 208 -0.41 -5.31 7.04
C PHE A 208 0.27 -4.32 6.10
N ASP A 209 1.60 -4.25 6.07
CA ASP A 209 2.34 -3.31 5.22
C ASP A 209 2.02 -3.50 3.73
N VAL A 210 1.87 -4.75 3.31
CA VAL A 210 1.54 -5.11 1.91
C VAL A 210 0.08 -5.52 1.71
N PHE A 211 -0.64 -5.85 2.79
CA PHE A 211 -2.03 -6.31 2.71
C PHE A 211 -2.93 -5.29 1.98
N CYS A 212 -2.80 -4.00 2.29
CA CYS A 212 -3.63 -2.96 1.68
C CYS A 212 -3.47 -2.93 0.14
N GLN A 213 -2.25 -3.11 -0.37
CA GLN A 213 -1.98 -3.14 -1.81
C GLN A 213 -2.58 -4.38 -2.48
N PHE A 214 -2.42 -5.56 -1.88
CA PHE A 214 -3.01 -6.78 -2.44
C PHE A 214 -4.54 -6.79 -2.37
N ALA A 215 -5.11 -6.25 -1.30
CA ALA A 215 -6.56 -6.12 -1.17
C ALA A 215 -7.16 -5.25 -2.27
N THR A 216 -6.47 -4.20 -2.72
CA THR A 216 -6.93 -3.40 -3.85
C THR A 216 -6.83 -4.14 -5.17
N TYR A 217 -5.75 -4.89 -5.43
CA TYR A 217 -5.67 -5.72 -6.64
C TYR A 217 -6.77 -6.78 -6.69
N LEU A 218 -7.14 -7.37 -5.55
CA LEU A 218 -8.26 -8.31 -5.48
C LEU A 218 -9.58 -7.70 -5.98
N LEU A 219 -9.75 -6.39 -5.83
CA LEU A 219 -10.93 -5.65 -6.29
C LEU A 219 -10.79 -5.15 -7.74
N THR A 220 -9.61 -4.69 -8.15
CA THR A 220 -9.41 -4.08 -9.48
C THR A 220 -9.17 -5.11 -10.59
N THR A 221 -8.39 -6.15 -10.32
CA THR A 221 -7.96 -7.15 -11.32
C THR A 221 -9.12 -7.91 -11.96
N PRO A 222 -10.17 -8.38 -11.24
CA PRO A 222 -11.28 -9.09 -11.87
C PRO A 222 -11.98 -8.24 -12.94
N LEU A 223 -12.19 -6.95 -12.67
CA LEU A 223 -12.79 -6.04 -13.64
C LEU A 223 -11.87 -5.82 -14.85
N GLN A 224 -10.57 -5.67 -14.61
CA GLN A 224 -9.58 -5.53 -15.67
C GLN A 224 -9.52 -6.78 -16.57
N VAL A 225 -9.59 -7.98 -15.99
CA VAL A 225 -9.63 -9.25 -16.74
C VAL A 225 -10.89 -9.33 -17.57
N ILE A 226 -12.06 -8.95 -17.04
CA ILE A 226 -13.32 -8.96 -17.79
C ILE A 226 -13.24 -8.03 -19.00
N ILE A 227 -12.83 -6.78 -18.79
CA ILE A 227 -12.79 -5.79 -19.87
C ILE A 227 -11.69 -6.14 -20.88
N GLY A 228 -10.50 -6.53 -20.41
CA GLY A 228 -9.41 -6.97 -21.27
C GLY A 228 -9.79 -8.18 -22.13
N SER A 229 -10.48 -9.17 -21.54
CA SER A 229 -10.98 -10.34 -22.28
C SER A 229 -12.00 -9.95 -23.34
N TYR A 230 -12.90 -9.01 -23.03
CA TYR A 230 -13.87 -8.50 -24.01
C TYR A 230 -13.18 -7.77 -25.17
N LEU A 231 -12.19 -6.92 -24.89
CA LEU A 231 -11.41 -6.24 -25.92
C LEU A 231 -10.65 -7.23 -26.80
N MET A 232 -10.01 -8.25 -26.21
CA MET A 232 -9.34 -9.29 -26.98
C MET A 232 -10.32 -10.11 -27.82
N TYR A 233 -11.48 -10.45 -27.29
CA TYR A 233 -12.51 -11.16 -28.05
C TYR A 233 -12.98 -10.37 -29.28
N LYS A 234 -13.04 -9.04 -29.19
CA LYS A 234 -13.37 -8.19 -30.34
C LYS A 234 -12.32 -8.28 -31.46
N GLU A 235 -11.04 -8.37 -31.11
CA GLU A 235 -9.94 -8.38 -32.08
C GLU A 235 -9.66 -9.77 -32.67
N VAL A 236 -9.69 -10.84 -31.87
CA VAL A 236 -9.30 -12.20 -32.30
C VAL A 236 -10.40 -13.25 -32.14
N GLY A 237 -11.61 -12.85 -31.78
CA GLY A 237 -12.78 -13.72 -31.68
C GLY A 237 -12.65 -14.82 -30.62
N ILE A 238 -13.15 -16.02 -30.95
CA ILE A 238 -13.21 -17.17 -30.03
C ILE A 238 -11.83 -17.59 -29.49
N SER A 239 -10.75 -17.31 -30.24
CA SER A 239 -9.38 -17.61 -29.84
C SER A 239 -8.97 -16.92 -28.53
N ALA A 240 -9.55 -15.75 -28.23
CA ALA A 240 -9.32 -15.06 -26.95
C ALA A 240 -9.79 -15.91 -25.76
N ILE A 241 -10.91 -16.64 -25.91
CA ILE A 241 -11.49 -17.46 -24.84
C ILE A 241 -10.54 -18.59 -24.45
N CYS A 242 -9.87 -19.21 -25.43
CA CYS A 242 -8.85 -20.23 -25.17
C CYS A 242 -7.72 -19.68 -24.29
N GLY A 243 -7.24 -18.46 -24.57
CA GLY A 243 -6.20 -17.80 -23.76
C GLY A 243 -6.67 -17.52 -22.33
N VAL A 244 -7.88 -16.99 -22.16
CA VAL A 244 -8.47 -16.73 -20.84
C VAL A 244 -8.67 -18.02 -20.05
N ALA A 245 -9.08 -19.11 -20.72
CA ALA A 245 -9.24 -20.43 -20.08
C ALA A 245 -7.91 -20.95 -19.51
N VAL A 246 -6.80 -20.76 -20.22
CA VAL A 246 -5.46 -21.11 -19.72
C VAL A 246 -5.09 -20.31 -18.47
N ILE A 247 -5.37 -19.00 -18.46
CA ILE A 247 -5.13 -18.15 -17.28
C ILE A 247 -5.97 -18.61 -16.09
N ILE A 248 -7.26 -18.91 -16.30
CA ILE A 248 -8.14 -19.40 -15.24
C ILE A 248 -7.65 -20.75 -14.69
N PHE A 249 -7.17 -21.64 -15.56
CA PHE A 249 -6.61 -22.94 -15.16
C PHE A 249 -5.28 -22.79 -14.39
N TYR A 250 -4.52 -21.73 -14.61
CA TYR A 250 -3.31 -21.44 -13.85
C TYR A 250 -3.57 -21.06 -12.39
N ILE A 251 -4.71 -20.41 -12.09
CA ILE A 251 -5.10 -20.00 -10.73
C ILE A 251 -5.12 -21.17 -9.72
N PRO A 252 -5.81 -22.30 -9.95
CA PRO A 252 -5.83 -23.41 -9.01
C PRO A 252 -4.45 -24.05 -8.82
N ILE A 253 -3.61 -24.08 -9.85
CA ILE A 253 -2.21 -24.55 -9.76
C ILE A 253 -1.44 -23.65 -8.78
N GLN A 254 -1.56 -22.33 -8.95
CA GLN A 254 -0.90 -21.37 -8.06
C GLN A 254 -1.41 -21.47 -6.61
N LEU A 255 -2.72 -21.69 -6.41
CA LEU A 255 -3.31 -21.90 -5.08
C LEU A 255 -2.88 -23.22 -4.43
N PHE A 256 -2.68 -24.27 -5.23
CA PHE A 256 -2.16 -25.54 -4.73
C PHE A 256 -0.68 -25.41 -4.31
N SER A 257 0.14 -24.80 -5.15
CA SER A 257 1.55 -24.51 -4.85
C SER A 257 1.71 -23.64 -3.60
N SER A 258 0.88 -22.61 -3.44
CA SER A 258 0.93 -21.76 -2.24
C SER A 258 0.55 -22.51 -0.96
N LYS A 259 -0.39 -23.46 -1.02
CA LYS A 259 -0.73 -24.33 0.12
C LYS A 259 0.41 -25.29 0.48
N ILE A 260 1.15 -25.80 -0.50
CA ILE A 260 2.32 -26.65 -0.24
C ILE A 260 3.40 -25.85 0.48
N VAL A 261 3.69 -24.62 0.01
CA VAL A 261 4.70 -23.75 0.62
C VAL A 261 4.28 -23.26 2.01
N ALA A 262 2.97 -23.11 2.26
CA ALA A 262 2.46 -22.66 3.55
C ALA A 262 2.46 -23.76 4.64
N LYS A 263 2.69 -25.02 4.28
CA LYS A 263 2.75 -26.16 5.19
C LYS A 263 4.17 -26.38 5.69
#